data_AF-A0AA88V8P3-F1
#
_entry.id   AF-A0AA88V8P3-F1
#
_cell.length_a   1.000
_cell.length_b   1.000
_cell.length_c   1.000
_cell.angle_alpha   90.00
_cell.angle_beta   90.00
_cell.angle_gamma   90.00
#
_symmetry.space_group_name_H-M   'P 1'
#
loop_
_entity.id
_entity.type
_entity.pdbx_description
1 polymer ?
#
loop_
_entity_poly.entity_id
_entity_poly.type
_entity_poly.pdbx_seq_one_letter_code
_entity_poly.pdbx_strand_id
1 'polypeptide(L)'
;MEVVSEGSFLPLSLLSLNLNFRGVYGKIRSLFRSLTGPKYDGKYLCKLIREELGAKRLSDTLTNVVIPTFDITNLQPIVENSPSLDALLSDICISTSAAPTYLPAHYFKNEGRDGNVQEFNLIDGGIAANNPVKAAARTL
;
A
#
# COMPACT_ATOMS: atom_id res chain seq x y z
N MET A 1 5.38 17.77 37.86
CA MET A 1 5.52 16.65 38.80
C MET A 1 4.18 15.94 38.78
N GLU A 2 4.16 14.70 38.24
CA GLU A 2 3.17 13.63 38.51
C GLU A 2 1.68 13.89 38.15
N VAL A 3 0.87 13.02 37.53
CA VAL A 3 0.92 11.59 37.16
C VAL A 3 -0.03 11.35 35.96
N VAL A 4 0.29 10.30 35.19
CA VAL A 4 -0.49 9.54 34.19
C VAL A 4 -1.89 9.11 34.68
N SER A 5 -2.90 9.07 33.80
CA SER A 5 -3.84 7.91 33.68
C SER A 5 -4.80 8.00 32.48
N GLU A 6 -4.91 6.86 31.78
CA GLU A 6 -6.02 6.34 30.95
C GLU A 6 -6.43 7.13 29.69
N GLY A 7 -6.36 6.58 28.47
CA GLY A 7 -6.66 5.21 28.08
C GLY A 7 -8.02 5.17 27.37
N SER A 8 -8.09 5.67 26.14
CA SER A 8 -9.19 5.37 25.22
C SER A 8 -8.61 4.72 23.97
N PHE A 9 -8.36 3.42 24.07
CA PHE A 9 -8.25 2.55 22.90
C PHE A 9 -9.56 2.68 22.10
N LEU A 10 -9.50 3.35 20.96
CA LEU A 10 -10.59 3.24 19.99
C LEU A 10 -10.58 1.80 19.47
N PRO A 11 -11.71 1.08 19.52
CA PRO A 11 -11.77 -0.30 19.08
C PRO A 11 -11.49 -0.35 17.57
N LEU A 12 -10.63 -1.30 17.16
CA LEU A 12 -10.26 -1.61 15.77
C LEU A 12 -11.47 -1.93 14.84
N SER A 13 -12.69 -1.97 15.38
CA SER A 13 -13.94 -2.16 14.62
C SER A 13 -14.50 -0.88 13.98
N LEU A 14 -14.00 0.32 14.31
CA LEU A 14 -14.52 1.59 13.76
C LEU A 14 -13.75 2.13 12.54
N LEU A 15 -12.70 1.47 12.10
CA LEU A 15 -11.96 1.80 10.87
C LEU A 15 -12.45 0.98 9.67
N SER A 16 -13.76 0.83 9.54
CA SER A 16 -14.34 0.45 8.27
C SER A 16 -14.26 1.67 7.35
N LEU A 17 -13.21 1.75 6.53
CA LEU A 17 -13.23 2.59 5.33
C LEU A 17 -14.58 2.37 4.65
N ASN A 18 -15.45 3.38 4.65
CA ASN A 18 -16.61 3.45 3.75
C ASN A 18 -16.11 3.70 2.31
N LEU A 19 -15.20 2.86 1.84
CA LEU A 19 -15.05 2.56 0.42
C LEU A 19 -16.29 1.76 0.07
N ASN A 20 -17.10 2.29 -0.85
CA ASN A 20 -18.21 1.55 -1.42
C ASN A 20 -17.62 0.30 -2.11
N PHE A 21 -17.50 -0.79 -1.36
CA PHE A 21 -16.77 -2.01 -1.73
C PHE A 21 -17.32 -2.58 -3.04
N ARG A 22 -18.65 -2.45 -3.24
CA ARG A 22 -19.34 -2.77 -4.49
C ARG A 22 -18.86 -1.92 -5.67
N GLY A 23 -18.64 -0.62 -5.46
CA GLY A 23 -18.14 0.30 -6.48
C GLY A 23 -16.69 0.03 -6.87
N VAL A 24 -15.81 -0.19 -5.89
CA VAL A 24 -14.39 -0.52 -6.12
C VAL A 24 -14.26 -1.87 -6.80
N TYR A 25 -14.97 -2.90 -6.31
CA TYR A 25 -14.99 -4.22 -6.92
C TYR A 25 -15.49 -4.19 -8.36
N GLY A 26 -16.56 -3.43 -8.63
CA GLY A 26 -17.06 -3.21 -9.99
C GLY A 26 -16.03 -2.53 -10.91
N LYS A 27 -15.32 -1.52 -10.39
CA LYS A 27 -14.25 -0.81 -11.12
C LYS A 27 -13.08 -1.73 -11.44
N ILE A 28 -12.60 -2.51 -10.46
CA ILE A 28 -11.54 -3.50 -10.63
C ILE A 28 -11.96 -4.55 -11.66
N ARG A 29 -13.14 -5.15 -11.51
CA ARG A 29 -13.66 -6.15 -12.45
C ARG A 29 -13.77 -5.60 -13.88
N SER A 30 -14.21 -4.35 -14.03
CA SER A 30 -14.26 -3.68 -15.33
C SER A 30 -12.88 -3.48 -15.94
N LEU A 31 -11.90 -3.02 -15.14
CA LEU A 31 -10.50 -2.82 -15.56
C LEU A 31 -9.86 -4.13 -16.02
N PHE A 32 -10.08 -5.22 -15.29
CA PHE A 32 -9.53 -6.53 -15.67
C PHE A 32 -10.25 -7.19 -16.85
N ARG A 33 -11.54 -6.89 -17.07
CA ARG A 33 -12.30 -7.42 -18.22
C ARG A 33 -11.82 -6.85 -19.57
N SER A 34 -11.20 -5.68 -19.58
CA SER A 34 -10.77 -5.00 -20.82
C SER A 34 -9.29 -5.21 -21.19
N LEU A 35 -8.55 -6.04 -20.45
CA LEU A 35 -7.09 -6.15 -20.61
C LEU A 35 -6.67 -7.45 -21.30
N THR A 36 -5.94 -7.30 -22.41
CA THR A 36 -5.07 -8.33 -22.99
C THR A 36 -3.72 -8.43 -22.27
N GLY A 37 -3.44 -7.53 -21.32
CA GLY A 37 -2.20 -7.41 -20.56
C GLY A 37 -1.88 -5.95 -20.24
N PRO A 38 -0.89 -5.66 -19.36
CA PRO A 38 -0.44 -4.29 -19.12
C PRO A 38 0.27 -3.71 -20.36
N LYS A 39 0.18 -2.40 -20.55
CA LYS A 39 0.83 -1.67 -21.65
C LYS A 39 2.36 -1.77 -21.62
N TYR A 40 2.94 -1.87 -20.43
CA TYR A 40 4.38 -1.98 -20.20
C TYR A 40 4.69 -3.18 -19.30
N ASP A 41 5.86 -3.79 -19.47
CA ASP A 41 6.29 -4.96 -18.68
C ASP A 41 6.82 -4.60 -17.28
N GLY A 42 7.06 -3.31 -17.02
CA GLY A 42 7.55 -2.77 -15.75
C GLY A 42 9.02 -3.07 -15.42
N LYS A 43 9.75 -3.85 -16.23
CA LYS A 43 11.09 -4.33 -15.86
C LYS A 43 12.09 -3.20 -15.64
N TYR A 44 12.11 -2.21 -16.54
CA TYR A 44 13.02 -1.08 -16.44
C TYR A 44 12.74 -0.22 -15.21
N LEU A 45 11.46 0.09 -14.94
CA LEU A 45 11.06 0.87 -13.77
C LEU A 45 11.40 0.14 -12.47
N CYS A 46 11.08 -1.15 -12.37
CA CYS A 46 11.40 -1.95 -11.20
C CYS A 46 12.91 -2.03 -10.95
N LYS A 47 13.71 -2.14 -12.03
CA LYS A 47 15.17 -2.12 -11.93
C LYS A 47 15.66 -0.78 -11.39
N LEU A 48 15.22 0.33 -11.98
CA LEU A 48 15.64 1.68 -11.57
C LEU A 48 15.28 1.95 -10.10
N ILE A 49 14.04 1.63 -9.69
CA ILE A 49 13.61 1.80 -8.30
C ILE A 49 14.49 1.00 -7.33
N ARG A 50 14.85 -0.24 -7.69
CA ARG A 50 15.73 -1.10 -6.87
C ARG A 50 17.16 -0.56 -6.81
N GLU A 51 17.67 -0.01 -7.91
CA GLU A 51 19.01 0.60 -7.95
C GLU A 51 19.09 1.86 -7.06
N GLU A 52 18.07 2.72 -7.10
CA GLU A 52 18.04 3.98 -6.33
C GLU A 52 17.78 3.75 -4.83
N LEU A 53 16.84 2.86 -4.49
CA LEU A 53 16.43 2.64 -3.11
C LEU A 53 17.28 1.58 -2.40
N GLY A 54 17.82 0.61 -3.15
CA GLY A 54 18.63 -0.47 -2.60
C GLY A 54 17.86 -1.28 -1.55
N ALA A 55 18.51 -1.53 -0.41
CA ALA A 55 17.93 -2.28 0.71
C ALA A 55 17.21 -1.40 1.74
N LYS A 56 16.93 -0.12 1.44
CA LYS A 56 16.27 0.79 2.39
C LYS A 56 14.85 0.32 2.70
N ARG A 57 14.49 0.35 3.97
CA ARG A 57 13.17 -0.02 4.50
C ARG A 57 12.37 1.21 4.88
N LEU A 58 11.08 1.03 5.13
CA LEU A 58 10.19 2.12 5.56
C LEU A 58 10.72 2.81 6.83
N SER A 59 11.30 2.05 7.75
CA SER A 59 11.94 2.55 8.98
C SER A 59 13.21 3.39 8.75
N ASP A 60 13.85 3.30 7.58
CA ASP A 60 15.02 4.12 7.24
C ASP A 60 14.66 5.53 6.76
N THR A 61 13.37 5.85 6.64
CA THR A 61 12.91 7.18 6.18
C THR A 61 13.15 8.26 7.25
N LEU A 62 13.56 9.46 6.81
CA LEU A 62 13.86 10.59 7.71
C LEU A 62 12.62 11.19 8.37
N THR A 63 11.45 10.98 7.78
CA THR A 63 10.16 11.51 8.21
C THR A 63 9.09 10.45 8.00
N ASN A 64 7.97 10.56 8.73
CA ASN A 64 6.80 9.74 8.45
C ASN A 64 6.34 9.94 7.00
N VAL A 65 6.28 8.86 6.24
CA VAL A 65 5.78 8.84 4.86
C VAL A 65 4.47 8.08 4.81
N VAL A 66 3.60 8.50 3.88
CA VAL A 66 2.33 7.85 3.60
C VAL A 66 2.33 7.47 2.13
N ILE A 67 2.50 6.18 1.83
CA ILE A 67 2.52 5.69 0.45
C ILE A 67 1.32 4.76 0.23
N PRO A 68 0.27 5.21 -0.49
CA PRO A 68 -0.93 4.42 -0.69
C PRO A 68 -0.72 3.34 -1.75
N THR A 69 -1.16 2.13 -1.43
CA THR A 69 -1.25 1.00 -2.36
C THR A 69 -2.62 0.34 -2.21
N PHE A 70 -2.96 -0.59 -3.09
CA PHE A 70 -4.19 -1.37 -2.98
C PHE A 70 -3.88 -2.86 -3.12
N ASP A 71 -4.31 -3.63 -2.13
CA ASP A 71 -4.19 -5.08 -2.11
C ASP A 71 -5.34 -5.72 -2.90
N ILE A 72 -5.00 -6.38 -4.00
CA ILE A 72 -5.99 -7.02 -4.88
C ILE A 72 -6.51 -8.35 -4.32
N THR A 73 -5.76 -9.00 -3.44
CA THR A 73 -6.15 -10.25 -2.79
C THR A 73 -7.20 -9.96 -1.72
N ASN A 74 -6.92 -8.97 -0.86
CA ASN A 74 -7.81 -8.59 0.24
C ASN A 74 -8.81 -7.49 -0.14
N LEU A 75 -8.69 -6.92 -1.34
CA LEU A 75 -9.54 -5.86 -1.89
C LEU A 75 -9.62 -4.63 -0.96
N GLN A 76 -8.50 -4.26 -0.34
CA GLN A 76 -8.40 -3.18 0.62
C GLN A 76 -7.25 -2.22 0.29
N PRO A 77 -7.40 -0.91 0.56
CA PRO A 77 -6.25 -0.01 0.54
C PRO A 77 -5.27 -0.42 1.62
N ILE A 78 -3.99 -0.38 1.27
CA ILE A 78 -2.91 -0.42 2.25
C ILE A 78 -2.27 0.95 2.26
N VAL A 79 -2.20 1.55 3.43
CA VAL A 79 -1.53 2.83 3.64
C VAL A 79 -0.28 2.53 4.44
N GLU A 80 0.86 2.52 3.76
CA GLU A 80 2.15 2.28 4.40
C GLU A 80 2.54 3.54 5.19
N ASN A 81 2.14 3.57 6.46
CA ASN A 81 2.49 4.59 7.46
C ASN A 81 2.84 3.96 8.82
N SER A 82 2.65 2.65 8.99
CA SER A 82 2.81 1.99 10.28
C SER A 82 4.17 1.29 10.36
N PRO A 83 4.97 1.55 11.41
CA PRO A 83 6.21 0.81 11.67
C PRO A 83 6.02 -0.72 11.72
N SER A 84 4.81 -1.22 11.98
CA SER A 84 4.50 -2.66 12.01
C SER A 84 4.74 -3.37 10.67
N LEU A 85 4.79 -2.62 9.56
CA LEU A 85 4.97 -3.14 8.22
C LEU A 85 6.23 -2.51 7.60
N ASP A 86 7.38 -2.88 8.14
CA ASP A 86 8.68 -2.36 7.73
C ASP A 86 9.15 -3.00 6.42
N ALA A 87 8.43 -2.80 5.32
CA ALA A 87 8.79 -3.37 4.02
C ALA A 87 9.93 -2.58 3.33
N LEU A 88 10.53 -3.17 2.30
CA LEU A 88 11.48 -2.47 1.44
C LEU A 88 10.79 -1.30 0.73
N LEU A 89 11.41 -0.12 0.75
CA LEU A 89 10.89 1.05 0.03
C LEU A 89 10.78 0.77 -1.46
N SER A 90 11.67 -0.06 -2.03
CA SER A 90 11.56 -0.46 -3.43
C SER A 90 10.28 -1.21 -3.74
N ASP A 91 9.85 -2.12 -2.87
CA ASP A 91 8.63 -2.88 -3.10
C ASP A 91 7.40 -1.97 -2.97
N ILE A 92 7.37 -1.11 -1.95
CA ILE A 92 6.30 -0.12 -1.76
C ILE A 92 6.21 0.83 -2.97
N CYS A 93 7.34 1.35 -3.46
CA CYS A 93 7.40 2.26 -4.61
C CYS A 93 6.99 1.59 -5.94
N ILE A 94 7.37 0.33 -6.15
CA ILE A 94 6.91 -0.43 -7.31
C ILE A 94 5.39 -0.64 -7.23
N SER A 95 4.88 -1.03 -6.06
CA SER A 95 3.45 -1.24 -5.82
C SER A 95 2.61 0.00 -6.08
N THR A 96 2.98 1.17 -5.53
CA THR A 96 2.23 2.41 -5.78
C THR A 96 2.31 2.87 -7.24
N SER A 97 3.35 2.47 -7.97
CA SER A 97 3.50 2.80 -9.39
C SER A 97 2.73 1.85 -10.31
N ALA A 98 2.30 0.69 -9.82
CA ALA A 98 1.66 -0.37 -10.59
C ALA A 98 0.21 -0.02 -10.98
N ALA A 99 0.04 1.00 -11.80
CA ALA A 99 -1.24 1.47 -12.29
C ALA A 99 -1.90 0.40 -13.18
N PRO A 100 -3.15 -0.01 -12.89
CA PRO A 100 -3.86 -0.96 -13.74
C PRO A 100 -3.89 -0.52 -15.20
N THR A 101 -3.85 -1.50 -16.12
CA THR A 101 -3.70 -1.31 -17.57
C THR A 101 -2.32 -0.83 -18.04
N TYR A 102 -1.51 -0.20 -17.19
CA TYR A 102 -0.21 0.34 -17.55
C TYR A 102 0.94 -0.57 -17.15
N LEU A 103 0.94 -1.03 -15.90
CA LEU A 103 2.00 -1.83 -15.30
C LEU A 103 1.43 -3.09 -14.63
N PRO A 104 2.22 -4.18 -14.55
CA PRO A 104 1.81 -5.39 -13.84
C PRO A 104 1.67 -5.13 -12.34
N ALA A 105 0.78 -5.90 -11.70
CA ALA A 105 0.69 -5.91 -10.24
C ALA A 105 2.02 -6.41 -9.62
N HIS A 106 2.35 -5.88 -8.45
CA HIS A 106 3.59 -6.22 -7.75
C HIS A 106 3.33 -7.23 -6.63
N TYR A 107 4.09 -8.31 -6.63
CA TYR A 107 4.08 -9.32 -5.57
C TYR A 107 5.39 -9.32 -4.81
N PHE A 108 5.30 -9.34 -3.48
CA PHE A 108 6.45 -9.53 -2.61
C PHE A 108 6.04 -10.16 -1.28
N LYS A 109 7.03 -10.65 -0.55
CA LYS A 109 6.90 -11.10 0.83
C LYS A 109 7.66 -10.15 1.74
N ASN A 110 7.10 -9.84 2.90
CA ASN A 110 7.79 -9.10 3.94
C ASN A 110 7.75 -9.88 5.24
N GLU A 111 8.89 -10.00 5.91
CA GLU A 111 8.97 -10.54 7.25
C GLU A 111 8.75 -9.41 8.25
N GLY A 112 7.69 -9.55 9.05
CA GLY A 112 7.39 -8.64 10.15
C GLY A 112 8.39 -8.78 11.29
N ARG A 113 8.35 -7.82 12.23
CA ARG A 113 9.23 -7.84 13.41
C ARG A 113 8.96 -8.99 14.38
N ASP A 114 7.80 -9.62 14.26
CA ASP A 114 7.37 -10.82 14.98
C ASP A 114 7.83 -12.12 14.29
N GLY A 115 8.57 -12.02 13.17
CA GLY A 115 9.02 -13.17 12.37
C GLY A 115 7.92 -13.73 11.46
N ASN A 116 6.73 -13.12 11.43
CA ASN A 116 5.65 -13.57 10.56
C ASN A 116 5.88 -13.05 9.13
N VAL A 117 5.82 -13.96 8.17
CA VAL A 117 5.92 -13.61 6.75
C VAL A 117 4.53 -13.29 6.22
N GLN A 118 4.36 -12.06 5.74
CA GLN A 118 3.16 -11.61 5.07
C GLN A 118 3.40 -11.49 3.56
N GLU A 119 2.43 -11.92 2.76
CA GLU A 119 2.46 -11.81 1.31
C GLU A 119 1.59 -10.64 0.85
N PHE A 120 2.06 -9.93 -0.17
CA PHE A 120 1.43 -8.73 -0.70
C PHE A 120 1.23 -8.87 -2.20
N ASN A 121 0.02 -8.58 -2.67
CA ASN A 121 -0.31 -8.48 -4.10
C ASN A 121 -0.87 -7.07 -4.34
N LEU A 122 -0.01 -6.12 -4.67
CA LEU A 122 -0.36 -4.69 -4.63
C LEU A 122 -0.36 -4.04 -6.01
N ILE A 123 -1.24 -3.07 -6.15
CA ILE A 123 -1.33 -2.15 -7.28
C ILE A 123 -1.37 -0.70 -6.80
N ASP A 124 -1.36 0.24 -7.75
CA ASP A 124 -1.44 1.68 -7.51
C ASP A 124 -2.62 2.05 -6.60
N GLY A 125 -2.30 2.77 -5.51
CA GLY A 125 -3.26 3.27 -4.54
C GLY A 125 -4.30 4.24 -5.11
N GLY A 126 -4.10 4.80 -6.31
CA GLY A 126 -5.06 5.61 -7.05
C GLY A 126 -6.38 4.90 -7.38
N ILE A 127 -6.41 3.55 -7.30
CA ILE A 127 -7.65 2.77 -7.37
C ILE A 127 -8.52 2.94 -6.12
N ALA A 128 -7.88 3.08 -4.96
CA ALA A 128 -8.52 3.09 -3.64
C ALA A 128 -8.67 4.51 -3.07
N ALA A 129 -7.70 5.37 -3.32
CA ALA A 129 -7.66 6.75 -2.88
C ALA A 129 -7.28 7.64 -4.07
N ASN A 130 -8.27 8.33 -4.67
CA ASN A 130 -7.97 9.31 -5.72
C ASN A 130 -7.27 10.58 -5.18
N ASN A 131 -7.10 10.67 -3.86
CA ASN A 131 -6.51 11.82 -3.19
C ASN A 131 -5.64 11.36 -2.01
N PRO A 132 -4.31 11.31 -2.18
CA PRO A 132 -3.38 10.89 -1.14
C PRO A 132 -3.42 11.81 0.10
N VAL A 133 -3.81 13.08 -0.04
CA VAL A 133 -3.98 14.01 1.09
C VAL A 133 -5.09 13.54 2.03
N LYS A 134 -6.18 12.97 1.49
CA LYS A 134 -7.28 12.41 2.30
C LYS A 134 -6.89 11.10 2.98
N ALA A 135 -5.99 10.32 2.37
CA ALA A 135 -5.44 9.12 3.00
C ALA A 135 -4.52 9.51 4.16
N ALA A 136 -3.59 10.43 3.91
CA ALA A 136 -2.63 10.93 4.89
C ALA A 136 -3.31 11.59 6.10
N ALA A 137 -4.30 12.47 5.89
CA ALA A 137 -5.01 13.16 6.98
C ALA A 137 -5.81 12.22 7.90
N ARG A 138 -5.98 10.95 7.54
CA ARG A 138 -6.65 9.93 8.37
C ARG A 138 -5.67 9.02 9.12
N THR A 139 -4.42 9.00 8.69
CA THR A 139 -3.37 8.15 9.27
C THR A 139 -2.35 8.94 10.09
N LEU A 140 -2.35 10.26 9.98
CA LEU A 140 -1.66 11.20 10.88
C LEU A 140 -2.58 11.59 12.05
#